data_AF-A0A914K9N7-F1
#
_entry.id   AF-A0A914K9N7-F1
#
_cell.length_a   1.000
_cell.length_b   1.000
_cell.length_c   1.000
_cell.angle_alpha   90.00
_cell.angle_beta   90.00
_cell.angle_gamma   90.00
#
_symmetry.space_group_name_H-M   'P 1'
#
loop_
_entity.id
_entity.type
_entity.pdbx_description
1 polymer ?
#
loop_
_entity_poly.entity_id
_entity_poly.type
_entity_poly.pdbx_seq_one_letter_code
_entity_poly.pdbx_strand_id
1 'polypeptide(L)'
;YPWYDAPNYENGTWQHWNHEWFSNWDRSDTKTYPTGFHVPPDDIGSLFFPSLGPYSSRDPLVIDQHMKWIASAKINVVVVSWIPEEKTDPNSFSWDSLVPLLMDSADNYGLKLSFHLEPYEGRTAASVKNDIIKIIDKYGNHSAFYRTFPKNQSKSGKALPLFYVYDSYMVSTDD
;
A
#
# COMPACT_ATOMS: atom_id res chain seq x y z
N TYR A 1 -1.97 -3.67 -0.73
CA TYR A 1 -0.52 -3.44 -0.74
C TYR A 1 0.00 -3.59 -2.15
N PRO A 2 0.48 -2.51 -2.79
CA PRO A 2 0.98 -2.53 -4.17
C PRO A 2 2.52 -2.66 -4.26
N TRP A 3 3.14 -3.43 -3.36
CA TRP A 3 4.59 -3.48 -3.17
C TRP A 3 5.28 -4.72 -3.76
N TYR A 4 4.53 -5.67 -4.34
CA TYR A 4 5.09 -6.90 -4.89
C TYR A 4 5.62 -6.66 -6.30
N ASP A 5 6.75 -7.27 -6.67
CA ASP A 5 7.26 -7.28 -8.04
C ASP A 5 7.87 -8.63 -8.42
N ALA A 6 7.91 -8.90 -9.72
CA ALA A 6 8.39 -10.16 -10.28
C ALA A 6 9.36 -9.90 -11.47
N PRO A 7 10.37 -10.77 -11.71
CA PRO A 7 11.43 -10.53 -12.70
C PRO A 7 10.96 -10.40 -14.16
N ASN A 8 9.75 -10.84 -14.48
CA ASN A 8 9.17 -10.67 -15.80
C ASN A 8 8.69 -9.23 -16.08
N TYR A 9 8.75 -8.33 -15.09
CA TYR A 9 8.45 -6.91 -15.21
C TYR A 9 9.72 -6.04 -15.11
N GLU A 10 9.61 -4.78 -15.55
CA GLU A 10 10.68 -3.82 -15.96
C GLU A 10 12.01 -3.81 -15.18
N ASN A 11 12.05 -4.24 -13.92
CA ASN A 11 13.25 -4.21 -13.07
C ASN A 11 13.97 -5.56 -12.94
N GLY A 12 13.40 -6.66 -13.44
CA GLY A 12 14.08 -7.97 -13.43
C GLY A 12 14.32 -8.56 -12.04
N THR A 13 13.72 -8.00 -10.98
CA THR A 13 13.95 -8.42 -9.59
C THR A 13 12.67 -8.82 -8.88
N TRP A 14 12.80 -9.75 -7.94
CA TRP A 14 11.77 -10.03 -6.95
C TRP A 14 11.71 -8.90 -5.94
N GLN A 15 10.51 -8.44 -5.61
CA GLN A 15 10.27 -7.50 -4.51
C GLN A 15 9.17 -8.04 -3.61
N HIS A 16 9.39 -7.99 -2.30
CA HIS A 16 8.55 -8.54 -1.23
C HIS A 16 8.32 -10.07 -1.26
N TRP A 17 8.30 -10.74 -2.42
CA TRP A 17 8.21 -12.21 -2.47
C TRP A 17 9.46 -12.89 -1.91
N ASN A 18 10.63 -12.30 -2.18
CA ASN A 18 11.94 -12.70 -1.68
C ASN A 18 12.26 -12.03 -0.33
N HIS A 19 11.28 -11.84 0.55
CA HIS A 19 11.49 -11.13 1.82
C HIS A 19 12.59 -11.80 2.67
N GLU A 20 13.31 -11.02 3.47
CA GLU A 20 14.29 -11.54 4.43
C GLU A 20 13.61 -12.23 5.62
N TRP A 21 14.20 -13.30 6.14
CA TRP A 21 13.84 -13.81 7.45
C TRP A 21 14.20 -12.81 8.54
N PHE A 22 13.21 -12.34 9.30
CA PHE A 22 13.47 -11.43 10.41
C PHE A 22 14.31 -12.11 11.50
N SER A 23 15.32 -11.39 11.96
CA SER A 23 16.09 -11.81 13.13
C SER A 23 15.18 -11.86 14.37
N ASN A 24 15.38 -12.88 15.21
CA ASN A 24 14.67 -12.95 16.48
C ASN A 24 15.08 -11.76 17.37
N TRP A 25 14.08 -11.06 17.89
CA TRP A 25 14.30 -9.91 18.77
C TRP A 25 14.76 -10.34 20.18
N ASP A 26 14.32 -11.53 20.62
CA ASP A 26 14.69 -12.07 21.93
C ASP A 26 16.11 -12.66 21.86
N ARG A 27 17.07 -11.91 22.43
CA ARG A 27 18.48 -12.30 22.49
C ARG A 27 18.76 -13.46 23.45
N SER A 28 17.79 -13.82 24.29
CA SER A 28 17.91 -14.95 25.23
C SER A 28 17.44 -16.28 24.63
N ASP A 29 16.72 -16.24 23.51
CA ASP A 29 16.33 -17.45 22.78
C ASP A 29 17.55 -18.09 22.10
N THR A 30 17.79 -19.37 22.41
CA THR A 30 18.91 -20.15 21.90
C THR A 30 18.56 -21.00 20.68
N LYS A 31 17.30 -20.94 20.21
CA LYS A 31 16.86 -21.66 19.01
C LYS A 31 17.51 -21.09 17.75
N THR A 32 17.73 -21.97 16.78
CA THR A 32 18.17 -21.58 15.43
C THR A 32 16.96 -21.43 14.53
N TYR A 33 16.86 -20.26 13.89
CA TYR A 33 15.83 -19.95 12.91
C TYR A 33 16.46 -19.82 11.51
N PRO A 34 15.68 -20.01 10.43
CA PRO A 34 16.14 -19.69 9.09
C PRO A 34 16.62 -18.23 8.98
N THR A 35 17.59 -18.00 8.12
CA THR A 35 18.18 -16.68 7.84
C THR A 35 18.31 -16.48 6.33
N GLY A 36 18.63 -15.26 5.91
CA GLY A 36 18.73 -14.90 4.49
C GLY A 36 17.36 -14.57 3.89
N PHE A 37 17.23 -14.74 2.58
CA PHE A 37 16.03 -14.35 1.82
C PHE A 37 15.32 -15.59 1.27
N HIS A 38 14.00 -15.50 1.15
CA HIS A 38 13.22 -16.47 0.37
C HIS A 38 13.65 -16.46 -1.11
N VAL A 39 13.50 -17.60 -1.80
CA VAL A 39 13.90 -17.80 -3.22
C VAL A 39 12.68 -18.12 -4.11
N PRO A 40 11.95 -17.11 -4.62
CA PRO A 40 10.80 -17.34 -5.48
C PRO A 40 11.20 -17.98 -6.83
N PRO A 41 10.28 -18.68 -7.52
CA PRO A 41 8.83 -18.59 -7.34
C PRO A 41 8.24 -19.55 -6.31
N ASP A 42 8.93 -20.64 -5.98
CA ASP A 42 8.37 -21.72 -5.14
C ASP A 42 8.56 -21.46 -3.64
N ASP A 43 9.63 -20.76 -3.25
CA ASP A 43 9.89 -20.31 -1.88
C ASP A 43 9.64 -18.80 -1.77
N ILE A 44 8.49 -18.44 -1.19
CA ILE A 44 8.07 -17.04 -1.01
C ILE A 44 7.91 -16.71 0.47
N GLY A 45 8.05 -15.43 0.81
CA GLY A 45 7.81 -14.86 2.14
C GLY A 45 6.34 -14.86 2.57
N SER A 46 5.67 -16.01 2.48
CA SER A 46 4.27 -16.20 2.87
C SER A 46 4.01 -17.67 3.20
N LEU A 47 3.21 -17.92 4.24
CA LEU A 47 2.72 -19.26 4.56
C LEU A 47 1.67 -19.77 3.55
N PHE A 48 1.11 -18.88 2.75
CA PHE A 48 0.10 -19.19 1.72
C PHE A 48 0.64 -18.84 0.34
N PHE A 49 0.21 -19.60 -0.68
CA PHE A 49 0.59 -19.34 -2.07
C PHE A 49 -0.54 -18.63 -2.83
N PRO A 50 -0.29 -17.48 -3.46
CA PRO A 50 -1.32 -16.74 -4.20
C PRO A 50 -1.76 -17.48 -5.47
N SER A 51 -3.05 -17.43 -5.79
CA SER A 51 -3.59 -18.06 -7.01
C SER A 51 -3.07 -17.45 -8.32
N LEU A 52 -2.57 -16.21 -8.28
CA LEU A 52 -1.92 -15.56 -9.43
C LEU A 52 -0.41 -15.87 -9.52
N GLY A 53 0.10 -16.73 -8.62
CA GLY A 53 1.54 -16.90 -8.42
C GLY A 53 2.19 -15.64 -7.80
N PRO A 54 3.51 -15.65 -7.60
CA PRO A 54 4.25 -14.47 -7.14
C PRO A 54 4.24 -13.41 -8.24
N TYR A 55 3.22 -12.56 -8.20
CA TYR A 55 2.87 -11.60 -9.25
C TYR A 55 3.62 -10.27 -9.10
N SER A 56 3.59 -9.44 -10.14
CA SER A 56 3.95 -8.01 -10.04
C SER A 56 2.72 -7.16 -9.76
N SER A 57 2.83 -6.23 -8.80
CA SER A 57 1.79 -5.21 -8.53
C SER A 57 1.72 -4.16 -9.63
N ARG A 58 2.69 -4.12 -10.55
CA ARG A 58 2.73 -3.24 -11.71
C ARG A 58 1.96 -3.82 -12.90
N ASP A 59 1.63 -5.10 -12.87
CA ASP A 59 0.90 -5.78 -13.94
C ASP A 59 -0.57 -5.30 -13.95
N PRO A 60 -1.04 -4.63 -15.01
CA PRO A 60 -2.41 -4.17 -15.12
C PRO A 60 -3.43 -5.30 -15.02
N LEU A 61 -3.09 -6.52 -15.48
CA LEU A 61 -3.98 -7.68 -15.39
C LEU A 61 -4.14 -8.15 -13.94
N VAL A 62 -3.08 -8.07 -13.15
CA VAL A 62 -3.11 -8.38 -11.71
C VAL A 62 -3.94 -7.34 -10.97
N ILE A 63 -3.72 -6.04 -11.26
CA ILE A 63 -4.51 -4.96 -10.68
C ILE A 63 -6.00 -5.14 -11.00
N ASP A 64 -6.34 -5.35 -12.27
CA ASP A 64 -7.72 -5.54 -12.72
C ASP A 64 -8.37 -6.75 -12.04
N GLN A 65 -7.64 -7.87 -11.97
CA GLN A 65 -8.13 -9.08 -11.33
C GLN A 65 -8.35 -8.89 -9.82
N HIS A 66 -7.50 -8.12 -9.14
CA HIS A 66 -7.71 -7.75 -7.74
C HIS A 66 -8.96 -6.89 -7.55
N MET A 67 -9.16 -5.85 -8.38
CA MET A 67 -10.36 -5.00 -8.27
C MET A 67 -11.64 -5.79 -8.54
N LYS A 68 -11.61 -6.71 -9.52
CA LYS A 68 -12.70 -7.65 -9.78
C LYS A 68 -13.04 -8.53 -8.58
N TRP A 69 -12.04 -9.09 -7.91
CA TRP A 69 -12.25 -9.91 -6.70
C TRP A 69 -12.80 -9.08 -5.53
N ILE A 70 -12.27 -7.88 -5.32
CA ILE A 70 -12.72 -6.95 -4.27
C ILE A 70 -14.20 -6.58 -4.47
N ALA A 71 -14.57 -6.23 -5.71
CA ALA A 71 -15.96 -5.93 -6.06
C ALA A 71 -16.87 -7.15 -5.87
N SER A 72 -16.41 -8.34 -6.26
CA SER A 72 -17.16 -9.60 -6.06
C SER A 72 -17.36 -9.93 -4.59
N ALA A 73 -16.41 -9.54 -3.73
CA ALA A 73 -16.50 -9.65 -2.27
C ALA A 73 -17.41 -8.58 -1.63
N LYS A 74 -18.02 -7.68 -2.42
CA LYS A 74 -18.87 -6.57 -1.97
C LYS A 74 -18.14 -5.56 -1.08
N ILE A 75 -16.84 -5.41 -1.28
CA ILE A 75 -16.03 -4.36 -0.66
C ILE A 75 -16.05 -3.15 -1.59
N ASN A 76 -16.31 -1.95 -1.06
CA ASN A 76 -16.47 -0.74 -1.87
C ASN A 76 -15.28 0.22 -1.83
N VAL A 77 -14.41 0.09 -0.83
CA VAL A 77 -13.27 1.00 -0.63
C VAL A 77 -12.01 0.18 -0.46
N VAL A 78 -11.02 0.43 -1.31
CA VAL A 78 -9.67 -0.11 -1.22
C VAL A 78 -8.81 0.92 -0.50
N VAL A 79 -8.18 0.52 0.61
CA VAL A 79 -7.23 1.35 1.33
C VAL A 79 -5.82 0.92 0.91
N VAL A 80 -5.12 1.81 0.22
CA VAL A 80 -3.81 1.52 -0.38
C VAL A 80 -2.70 2.02 0.54
N SER A 81 -1.83 1.10 0.96
CA SER A 81 -0.55 1.41 1.61
C SER A 81 0.24 2.38 0.74
N TRP A 82 0.69 3.48 1.32
CA TRP A 82 1.30 4.59 0.61
C TRP A 82 2.44 5.18 1.44
N ILE A 83 3.56 5.40 0.76
CA ILE A 83 4.73 6.12 1.24
C ILE A 83 5.12 7.13 0.14
N PRO A 84 5.58 8.35 0.48
CA PRO A 84 6.07 9.27 -0.53
C PRO A 84 7.22 8.66 -1.34
N GLU A 85 7.27 8.95 -2.64
CA GLU A 85 8.32 8.46 -3.53
C GLU A 85 9.72 8.81 -3.01
N GLU A 86 9.90 10.04 -2.53
CA GLU A 86 11.15 10.55 -1.95
C GLU A 86 11.52 9.91 -0.60
N LYS A 87 10.63 9.10 -0.02
CA LYS A 87 10.82 8.40 1.26
C LYS A 87 10.85 6.88 1.10
N THR A 88 10.70 6.36 -0.12
CA THR A 88 10.82 4.94 -0.40
C THR A 88 12.29 4.52 -0.34
N ASP A 89 12.58 3.28 0.09
CA ASP A 89 13.93 2.71 -0.02
C ASP A 89 14.42 2.85 -1.48
N PRO A 90 15.60 3.44 -1.74
CA PRO A 90 16.14 3.55 -3.09
C PRO A 90 16.27 2.23 -3.85
N ASN A 91 16.33 1.09 -3.14
CA ASN A 91 16.39 -0.26 -3.73
C ASN A 91 14.99 -0.86 -3.98
N SER A 92 13.92 -0.19 -3.54
CA SER A 92 12.54 -0.55 -3.82
C SER A 92 11.98 0.35 -4.92
N PHE A 93 10.99 -0.14 -5.67
CA PHE A 93 10.23 0.72 -6.56
C PHE A 93 9.21 1.52 -5.75
N SER A 94 8.99 2.78 -6.11
CA SER A 94 7.88 3.57 -5.58
C SER A 94 6.57 3.13 -6.23
N TRP A 95 5.62 2.71 -5.41
CA TRP A 95 4.26 2.40 -5.86
C TRP A 95 3.33 3.63 -5.90
N ASP A 96 3.82 4.84 -5.60
CA ASP A 96 3.06 6.08 -5.87
C ASP A 96 2.75 6.20 -7.37
N SER A 97 3.69 5.78 -8.23
CA SER A 97 3.51 5.74 -9.69
C SER A 97 2.38 4.82 -10.15
N LEU A 98 1.97 3.84 -9.33
CA LEU A 98 0.89 2.90 -9.61
C LEU A 98 -0.49 3.45 -9.25
N VAL A 99 -0.56 4.53 -8.46
CA VAL A 99 -1.84 5.07 -7.96
C VAL A 99 -2.81 5.42 -9.09
N PRO A 100 -2.43 6.08 -10.21
CA PRO A 100 -3.35 6.34 -11.31
C PRO A 100 -3.98 5.05 -11.86
N LEU A 101 -3.17 4.02 -12.12
CA LEU A 101 -3.64 2.73 -12.66
C LEU A 101 -4.56 2.00 -11.67
N LEU A 102 -4.23 2.03 -10.37
CA LEU A 102 -5.09 1.49 -9.32
C LEU A 102 -6.44 2.22 -9.27
N MET A 103 -6.44 3.54 -9.42
CA MET A 103 -7.65 4.35 -9.40
C MET A 103 -8.53 4.13 -10.64
N ASP A 104 -7.93 4.05 -11.84
CA ASP A 104 -8.62 3.74 -13.09
C ASP A 104 -9.32 2.37 -13.00
N SER A 105 -8.59 1.35 -12.56
CA SER A 105 -9.16 0.00 -12.40
C SER A 105 -10.23 -0.02 -11.31
N ALA A 106 -10.02 0.65 -10.17
CA ALA A 106 -11.04 0.76 -9.13
C ALA A 106 -12.33 1.38 -9.67
N ASP A 107 -12.25 2.46 -10.45
CA ASP A 107 -13.44 3.11 -11.00
C ASP A 107 -14.21 2.22 -11.99
N ASN A 108 -13.50 1.43 -12.80
CA ASN A 108 -14.11 0.46 -13.73
C ASN A 108 -14.99 -0.58 -13.01
N TYR A 109 -14.69 -0.87 -11.74
CA TYR A 109 -15.47 -1.78 -10.90
C TYR A 109 -16.37 -1.06 -9.88
N GLY A 110 -16.53 0.26 -9.99
CA GLY A 110 -17.35 1.06 -9.08
C GLY A 110 -16.80 1.16 -7.66
N LEU A 111 -15.51 0.89 -7.48
CA LEU A 111 -14.79 0.97 -6.22
C LEU A 111 -14.26 2.38 -5.98
N LYS A 112 -13.91 2.67 -4.73
CA LYS A 112 -13.21 3.89 -4.32
C LYS A 112 -11.87 3.56 -3.69
N LEU A 113 -10.95 4.51 -3.72
CA LEU A 113 -9.59 4.37 -3.20
C LEU A 113 -9.32 5.42 -2.11
N SER A 114 -8.80 4.96 -0.98
CA SER A 114 -8.31 5.75 0.14
C SER A 114 -6.86 5.34 0.44
N PHE A 115 -6.16 6.11 1.28
CA PHE A 115 -4.73 5.96 1.51
C PHE A 115 -4.44 5.57 2.97
N HIS A 116 -3.53 4.61 3.12
CA HIS A 116 -2.92 4.20 4.39
C HIS A 116 -1.48 4.72 4.41
N LEU A 117 -1.24 5.80 5.16
CA LEU A 117 0.05 6.47 5.25
C LEU A 117 0.97 5.66 6.18
N GLU A 118 1.96 5.01 5.56
CA GLU A 118 2.95 4.19 6.27
C GLU A 118 3.94 5.05 7.06
N PRO A 119 4.62 4.49 8.08
CA PRO A 119 5.72 5.13 8.75
C PRO A 119 6.93 5.24 7.82
N TYR A 120 7.63 6.36 7.93
CA TYR A 120 8.90 6.60 7.26
C TYR A 120 9.84 7.38 8.18
N GLU A 121 11.14 7.32 7.89
CA GLU A 121 12.16 7.98 8.69
C GLU A 121 11.94 9.50 8.75
N GLY A 122 11.92 10.04 9.97
CA GLY A 122 11.70 11.47 10.20
C GLY A 122 10.26 11.96 9.98
N ARG A 123 9.26 11.07 10.02
CA ARG A 123 7.84 11.44 9.91
C ARG A 123 7.39 12.31 11.10
N THR A 124 6.91 13.51 10.80
CA THR A 124 6.34 14.51 11.73
C THR A 124 4.89 14.86 11.35
N ALA A 125 4.16 15.53 12.24
CA ALA A 125 2.80 16.02 11.94
C ALA A 125 2.77 16.94 10.70
N ALA A 126 3.76 17.83 10.57
CA ALA A 126 3.91 18.72 9.42
C ALA A 126 4.14 17.96 8.11
N SER A 127 4.98 16.91 8.14
CA SER A 127 5.22 16.07 6.96
C SER A 127 3.97 15.29 6.51
N VAL A 128 3.23 14.70 7.46
CA VAL A 128 1.96 14.00 7.17
C VAL A 128 0.93 14.95 6.56
N LYS A 129 0.82 16.19 7.08
CA LYS A 129 -0.04 17.22 6.48
C LYS A 129 0.36 17.50 5.03
N ASN A 130 1.65 17.63 4.74
CA ASN A 130 2.12 17.89 3.38
C ASN A 130 1.85 16.72 2.45
N ASP A 131 1.99 15.48 2.94
CA ASP A 131 1.66 14.28 2.17
C ASP A 131 0.17 14.20 1.82
N ILE A 132 -0.70 14.52 2.79
CA ILE A 132 -2.16 14.61 2.56
C ILE A 132 -2.46 15.64 1.47
N ILE A 133 -1.82 16.82 1.52
CA ILE A 133 -1.98 17.87 0.49
C ILE A 133 -1.54 17.35 -0.88
N LYS A 134 -0.33 16.76 -0.98
CA LYS A 134 0.17 16.18 -2.23
C LYS A 134 -0.78 15.14 -2.82
N ILE A 135 -1.30 14.24 -2.00
CA ILE A 135 -2.25 13.20 -2.42
C ILE A 135 -3.54 13.84 -2.94
N ILE A 136 -4.10 14.83 -2.22
CA ILE A 136 -5.32 15.51 -2.64
C ILE A 136 -5.09 16.29 -3.94
N ASP A 137 -3.97 16.99 -4.07
CA ASP A 137 -3.66 17.79 -5.26
C ASP A 137 -3.45 16.89 -6.49
N LYS A 138 -2.75 15.77 -6.32
CA LYS A 138 -2.42 14.84 -7.41
C LYS A 138 -3.60 13.95 -7.81
N TYR A 139 -4.37 13.43 -6.85
CA TYR A 139 -5.36 12.38 -7.07
C TYR A 139 -6.79 12.78 -6.71
N GLY A 140 -7.00 13.91 -6.02
CA GLY A 140 -8.29 14.29 -5.46
C GLY A 140 -9.40 14.50 -6.49
N ASN A 141 -9.07 14.85 -7.73
CA ASN A 141 -10.05 15.04 -8.80
C ASN A 141 -10.47 13.73 -9.49
N HIS A 142 -9.81 12.61 -9.19
CA HIS A 142 -10.15 11.32 -9.75
C HIS A 142 -11.50 10.82 -9.19
N SER A 143 -12.35 10.24 -10.04
CA SER A 143 -13.68 9.73 -9.69
C SER A 143 -13.63 8.64 -8.61
N ALA A 144 -12.62 7.77 -8.65
CA ALA A 144 -12.35 6.77 -7.62
C ALA A 144 -11.85 7.35 -6.27
N PHE A 145 -11.46 8.62 -6.16
CA PHE A 145 -10.93 9.16 -4.90
C PHE A 145 -12.00 9.16 -3.80
N TYR A 146 -11.76 8.41 -2.73
CA TYR A 146 -12.75 8.20 -1.68
C TYR A 146 -12.99 9.46 -0.85
N ARG A 147 -14.27 9.77 -0.65
CA ARG A 147 -14.74 10.80 0.29
C ARG A 147 -15.92 10.26 1.08
N THR A 148 -16.04 10.71 2.32
CA THR A 148 -17.12 10.34 3.20
C THR A 148 -17.65 11.54 3.97
N PHE A 149 -18.90 11.44 4.44
CA PHE A 149 -19.49 12.46 5.30
C PHE A 149 -19.13 12.15 6.75
N PRO A 150 -18.58 13.13 7.51
CA PRO A 150 -18.35 12.94 8.94
C PRO A 150 -19.65 12.51 9.65
N LYS A 151 -19.56 11.54 10.57
CA LYS A 151 -20.74 10.98 11.29
C LYS A 151 -21.63 12.05 11.94
N ASN A 152 -21.05 13.18 12.34
CA ASN A 152 -21.74 14.26 13.05
C ASN A 152 -22.15 15.43 12.14
N GLN A 153 -22.04 15.28 10.82
CA GLN A 153 -22.52 16.27 9.85
C GLN A 153 -23.69 15.69 9.05
N SER A 154 -24.70 16.52 8.82
CA SER A 154 -25.76 16.22 7.85
C SER A 154 -25.12 15.85 6.50
N LYS A 155 -25.76 14.94 5.74
CA LYS A 155 -25.38 14.64 4.34
C LYS A 155 -25.46 15.85 3.39
N SER A 156 -25.88 17.02 3.91
CA SER A 156 -25.79 18.32 3.24
C SER A 156 -24.42 19.01 3.36
N GLY A 157 -23.49 18.47 4.15
CA GLY A 157 -22.12 18.98 4.28
C GLY A 157 -21.24 18.62 3.07
N LYS A 158 -19.98 19.07 3.07
CA LYS A 158 -19.00 18.66 2.05
C LYS A 158 -18.45 17.28 2.41
N ALA A 159 -18.45 16.34 1.47
CA ALA A 159 -17.75 15.06 1.65
C ALA A 159 -16.24 15.29 1.78
N LEU A 160 -15.61 14.67 2.77
CA LEU A 160 -14.18 14.86 3.09
C LEU A 160 -13.37 13.62 2.69
N PRO A 161 -12.12 13.80 2.24
CA PRO A 161 -11.15 12.71 2.14
C PRO A 161 -11.02 11.95 3.47
N LEU A 162 -10.75 10.65 3.39
CA LEU A 162 -10.41 9.83 4.54
C LEU A 162 -9.02 9.22 4.34
N PHE A 163 -8.20 9.31 5.38
CA PHE A 163 -6.84 8.80 5.42
C PHE A 163 -6.66 7.97 6.70
N TYR A 164 -5.91 6.88 6.59
CA TYR A 164 -5.43 6.12 7.74
C TYR A 164 -3.97 6.48 7.97
N VAL A 165 -3.59 6.76 9.21
CA VAL A 165 -2.20 7.04 9.59
C VAL A 165 -1.70 5.88 10.44
N TYR A 166 -0.86 5.02 9.85
CA TYR A 166 -0.31 3.85 10.55
C TYR A 166 0.71 4.27 11.59
N ASP A 167 0.76 3.60 12.75
CA ASP A 167 1.66 3.94 13.87
C ASP A 167 1.67 5.44 14.22
N SER A 168 0.48 6.05 14.22
CA SER A 168 0.32 7.49 14.48
C SER A 168 0.85 7.92 15.85
N TYR A 169 0.93 7.01 16.81
CA TYR A 169 1.48 7.24 18.14
C TYR A 169 2.99 7.52 18.14
N MET A 170 3.69 7.26 17.03
CA MET A 170 5.11 7.57 16.85
C MET A 170 5.36 9.04 16.49
N VAL A 171 4.32 9.80 16.14
CA VAL A 171 4.41 11.25 15.89
C VAL A 171 4.27 11.98 17.21
N SER A 172 5.21 12.88 17.50
CA SER A 172 5.21 13.66 18.75
C SER A 172 3.97 14.55 18.83
N THR A 173 3.44 14.74 20.05
CA THR A 173 2.40 15.75 20.30
C THR A 173 2.93 17.17 20.31
N ASP A 174 4.25 17.34 20.38
CA ASP A 174 4.93 18.63 20.43
C ASP A 174 5.28 19.19 19.03
N ASP A 175 4.93 18.44 17.97
CA ASP A 175 5.11 18.83 16.56
C ASP A 175 4.09 19.89 16.07
#